data_AF-A0A661NX81-F1
#
_entry.id   AF-A0A661NX81-F1
#
_cell.length_a   1.000
_cell.length_b   1.000
_cell.length_c   1.000
_cell.angle_alpha   90.00
_cell.angle_beta   90.00
_cell.angle_gamma   90.00
#
_symmetry.space_group_name_H-M   'P 1'
#
loop_
_entity.id
_entity.type
_entity.pdbx_description
1 polymer ?
#
loop_
_entity_poly.entity_id
_entity_poly.type
_entity_poly.pdbx_seq_one_letter_code
_entity_poly.pdbx_strand_id
1 'polypeptide(L)'
;MSISDRYRQLLERIDLESDHLYEILPESTVKALRLVDIATEELQNLADSVGEIPQFQLEAKLSPVLLEAHGYLDRARVMLEKDDHQRAVDIIWELEQGVYRLLNDL
;
A
#
# COMPACT_ATOMS: atom_id res chain seq x y z
N MET A 1 19.60 -2.97 3.84
CA MET A 1 18.38 -2.57 4.57
C MET A 1 17.64 -3.83 4.96
N SER A 2 17.10 -3.92 6.18
CA SER A 2 16.32 -5.10 6.59
C SER A 2 14.94 -5.11 5.93
N ILE A 3 14.25 -6.26 5.93
CA ILE A 3 12.85 -6.36 5.48
C ILE A 3 11.95 -5.41 6.29
N SER A 4 12.18 -5.31 7.60
CA SER A 4 11.45 -4.42 8.49
C SER A 4 11.65 -2.93 8.14
N ASP A 5 12.86 -2.52 7.76
CA ASP A 5 13.11 -1.14 7.32
C ASP A 5 12.38 -0.83 6.02
N ARG A 6 12.43 -1.77 5.06
CA ARG A 6 11.77 -1.63 3.77
C ARG A 6 10.25 -1.62 3.90
N TYR A 7 9.72 -2.40 4.82
CA TYR A 7 8.29 -2.38 5.17
C TYR A 7 7.86 -1.00 5.65
N ARG A 8 8.61 -0.40 6.59
CA ARG A 8 8.28 0.95 7.10
C ARG A 8 8.41 2.02 6.02
N GLN A 9 9.45 1.97 5.18
CA GLN A 9 9.58 2.89 4.06
C GLN A 9 8.46 2.77 3.02
N LEU A 10 7.98 1.55 2.77
CA LEU A 10 6.83 1.32 1.91
C LEU A 10 5.58 1.97 2.50
N LEU A 11 5.33 1.76 3.79
CA LEU A 11 4.21 2.35 4.52
C LEU A 11 4.26 3.89 4.50
N GLU A 12 5.41 4.49 4.85
CA GLU A 12 5.61 5.94 4.78
C GLU A 12 5.33 6.50 3.39
N ARG A 13 5.71 5.76 2.33
CA ARG A 13 5.43 6.16 0.95
C ARG A 13 3.95 6.05 0.61
N ILE A 14 3.27 5.00 1.05
CA ILE A 14 1.83 4.84 0.82
C ILE A 14 1.05 5.95 1.53
N ASP A 15 1.41 6.27 2.77
CA ASP A 15 0.80 7.34 3.56
C ASP A 15 0.95 8.71 2.88
N LEU A 16 2.16 9.06 2.46
CA LEU A 16 2.44 10.32 1.75
C LEU A 16 1.69 10.43 0.43
N GLU A 17 1.64 9.35 -0.36
CA GLU A 17 0.90 9.37 -1.62
C GLU A 17 -0.61 9.34 -1.40
N SER A 18 -1.10 8.74 -0.31
CA SER A 18 -2.52 8.82 0.06
C SER A 18 -2.94 10.28 0.26
N ASP A 19 -2.20 11.04 1.06
CA ASP A 19 -2.43 12.47 1.27
C ASP A 19 -2.41 13.26 -0.05
N HIS A 20 -1.42 13.01 -0.90
CA HIS A 20 -1.31 13.64 -2.22
C HIS A 20 -2.49 13.29 -3.14
N LEU A 21 -3.00 12.06 -3.08
CA LEU A 21 -4.19 11.65 -3.83
C LEU A 21 -5.43 12.43 -3.39
N TYR A 22 -5.59 12.73 -2.09
CA TYR A 22 -6.65 13.60 -1.58
C TYR A 22 -6.57 15.04 -2.12
N GLU A 23 -5.38 15.54 -2.42
CA GLU A 23 -5.19 16.89 -2.97
C GLU A 23 -5.54 16.99 -4.46
N ILE A 24 -5.25 15.94 -5.25
CA ILE A 24 -5.38 15.99 -6.71
C ILE A 24 -6.68 15.39 -7.24
N LEU A 25 -7.40 14.60 -6.44
CA LEU A 25 -8.64 13.95 -6.85
C LEU A 25 -9.89 14.71 -6.36
N PRO A 26 -10.97 14.73 -7.16
CA PRO A 26 -12.23 15.33 -6.75
C PRO A 26 -12.97 14.46 -5.72
N GLU A 27 -13.88 15.05 -4.95
CA GLU A 27 -14.70 14.36 -3.93
C GLU A 27 -15.47 13.14 -4.47
N SER A 28 -15.75 13.09 -5.77
CA SER A 28 -16.39 11.93 -6.41
C SER A 28 -15.57 10.64 -6.30
N THR A 29 -14.26 10.70 -6.07
CA THR A 29 -13.37 9.54 -5.96
C THR A 29 -13.18 9.04 -4.52
N VAL A 30 -13.89 9.58 -3.54
CA VAL A 30 -13.74 9.24 -2.10
C VAL A 30 -13.77 7.73 -1.85
N LYS A 31 -14.53 6.95 -2.63
CA LYS A 31 -14.55 5.48 -2.50
C LYS A 31 -13.21 4.83 -2.86
N ALA A 32 -12.51 5.33 -3.87
CA ALA A 32 -11.19 4.84 -4.26
C ALA A 32 -10.14 5.26 -3.22
N LEU A 33 -10.18 6.51 -2.76
CA LEU A 33 -9.32 7.01 -1.68
C LEU A 33 -9.48 6.19 -0.39
N ARG A 34 -10.71 5.85 -0.01
CA ARG A 34 -10.98 5.01 1.16
C ARG A 34 -10.34 3.62 1.06
N LEU A 35 -10.18 3.06 -0.14
CA LEU A 35 -9.48 1.79 -0.31
C LEU A 35 -7.97 1.95 -0.09
N VAL A 36 -7.38 3.07 -0.51
CA VAL A 36 -5.97 3.40 -0.21
C VAL A 36 -5.77 3.59 1.29
N ASP A 37 -6.70 4.26 1.98
CA ASP A 37 -6.67 4.37 3.44
C ASP A 37 -6.68 2.99 4.11
N ILE A 38 -7.57 2.10 3.68
CA ILE A 38 -7.66 0.74 4.25
C ILE A 38 -6.35 -0.01 4.02
N ALA A 39 -5.75 0.08 2.83
CA ALA A 39 -4.44 -0.53 2.57
C ALA A 39 -3.36 0.00 3.53
N THR A 40 -3.38 1.30 3.82
CA THR A 40 -2.47 1.97 4.75
C THR A 40 -2.71 1.51 6.19
N GLU A 41 -3.97 1.47 6.63
CA GLU A 41 -4.39 1.00 7.96
C GLU A 41 -3.94 -0.46 8.20
N GLU A 42 -4.14 -1.35 7.22
CA GLU A 42 -3.71 -2.75 7.31
C GLU A 42 -2.19 -2.90 7.49
N LEU A 43 -1.41 -2.10 6.77
CA LEU A 43 0.05 -2.10 6.90
C LEU A 43 0.51 -1.47 8.22
N GLN A 44 -0.16 -0.41 8.66
CA GLN A 44 0.15 0.29 9.90
C GLN A 44 0.01 -0.62 11.12
N ASN A 45 -0.97 -1.53 11.12
CA ASN A 45 -1.22 -2.48 12.21
C ASN A 45 0.00 -3.36 12.55
N LEU A 46 0.92 -3.56 11.60
CA LEU A 46 2.11 -4.40 11.79
C LEU A 46 3.42 -3.60 11.86
N ALA A 47 3.38 -2.29 11.56
CA ALA A 47 4.57 -1.44 11.44
C ALA A 47 5.41 -1.35 12.73
N ASP A 48 4.76 -1.37 13.89
CA ASP A 48 5.42 -1.29 15.18
C ASP A 48 6.13 -2.61 15.55
N SER A 49 5.54 -3.75 15.18
CA SER A 49 6.03 -5.09 15.57
C SER A 49 6.87 -5.80 14.49
N VAL A 50 6.91 -5.28 13.25
CA VAL A 50 7.66 -5.92 12.14
C VAL A 50 9.16 -6.07 12.41
N GLY A 51 9.75 -5.23 13.26
CA GLY A 51 11.15 -5.35 13.70
C GLY A 51 11.39 -6.49 14.69
N GLU A 52 10.33 -6.98 15.34
CA GLU A 52 10.39 -8.04 16.35
C GLU A 52 10.08 -9.42 15.76
N ILE A 53 9.58 -9.48 14.52
CA ILE A 53 9.25 -10.73 13.84
C ILE A 53 10.54 -11.51 13.56
N PRO A 54 10.69 -12.74 14.07
CA PRO A 54 11.82 -13.58 13.74
C PRO A 54 11.90 -13.84 12.23
N GLN A 55 13.11 -13.85 11.67
CA GLN A 55 13.31 -13.95 10.22
C GLN A 55 12.57 -15.13 9.58
N PHE A 56 12.56 -16.30 10.21
CA PHE A 56 11.86 -17.51 9.72
C PHE A 56 10.33 -17.41 9.73
N GLN A 57 9.76 -16.35 10.33
CA GLN A 57 8.32 -16.08 10.37
C GLN A 57 7.91 -14.89 9.49
N LEU A 58 8.86 -14.16 8.90
CA LEU A 58 8.56 -12.94 8.13
C LEU A 58 7.58 -13.22 7.00
N GLU A 59 7.85 -14.20 6.14
CA GLU A 59 6.95 -14.58 5.05
C GLU A 59 5.54 -14.92 5.57
N ALA A 60 5.43 -15.80 6.56
CA ALA A 60 4.15 -16.23 7.10
C ALA A 60 3.33 -15.10 7.76
N LYS A 61 4.01 -14.07 8.29
CA LYS A 61 3.36 -12.94 8.98
C LYS A 61 3.09 -11.75 8.07
N LEU A 62 4.00 -11.46 7.13
CA LEU A 62 3.92 -10.30 6.26
C LEU A 62 3.14 -10.57 4.98
N SER A 63 3.24 -11.77 4.39
CA SER A 63 2.59 -12.07 3.12
C SER A 63 1.08 -11.85 3.13
N PRO A 64 0.31 -12.29 4.16
CA PRO A 64 -1.13 -12.05 4.18
C PRO A 64 -1.49 -10.55 4.18
N VAL A 65 -0.80 -9.76 5.01
CA VAL A 65 -1.05 -8.30 5.13
C VAL A 65 -0.66 -7.57 3.85
N LEU A 66 0.48 -7.92 3.24
CA LEU A 66 0.93 -7.33 1.99
C LEU A 66 0.01 -7.68 0.83
N LEU A 67 -0.48 -8.92 0.74
CA LEU A 67 -1.44 -9.34 -0.30
C LEU A 67 -2.78 -8.63 -0.14
N GLU A 68 -3.24 -8.43 1.09
CA GLU A 68 -4.47 -7.71 1.38
C GLU A 68 -4.36 -6.23 1.01
N ALA A 69 -3.29 -5.56 1.43
CA ALA A 69 -3.00 -4.18 1.04
C ALA A 69 -2.90 -4.02 -0.49
N HIS A 70 -2.20 -4.93 -1.18
CA HIS A 70 -2.16 -4.95 -2.65
C HIS A 70 -3.56 -5.07 -3.25
N GLY A 71 -4.42 -5.94 -2.71
CA GLY A 71 -5.78 -6.11 -3.20
C GLY A 71 -6.65 -4.85 -3.08
N TYR A 72 -6.44 -4.06 -2.03
CA TYR A 72 -7.11 -2.77 -1.87
C TYR A 72 -6.58 -1.71 -2.84
N LEU A 73 -5.25 -1.63 -3.01
CA LEU A 73 -4.62 -0.73 -3.98
C LEU A 73 -5.07 -1.03 -5.42
N ASP A 74 -5.10 -2.31 -5.83
CA ASP A 74 -5.55 -2.71 -7.18
C ASP A 74 -6.99 -2.27 -7.44
N ARG A 75 -7.89 -2.50 -6.47
CA ARG A 75 -9.29 -2.06 -6.59
C ARG A 75 -9.40 -0.55 -6.70
N ALA A 76 -8.63 0.21 -5.91
CA ALA A 76 -8.60 1.66 -5.99
C ALA A 76 -8.13 2.12 -7.38
N ARG A 77 -7.04 1.52 -7.89
CA ARG A 77 -6.49 1.81 -9.22
C ARG A 77 -7.51 1.56 -10.32
N VAL A 78 -8.17 0.41 -10.32
CA VAL A 78 -9.21 0.05 -11.31
C VAL A 78 -10.41 1.00 -11.27
N MET A 79 -10.77 1.52 -10.08
CA MET A 79 -11.83 2.54 -9.98
C MET A 79 -11.40 3.86 -10.62
N LEU A 80 -10.19 4.33 -10.32
CA LEU A 80 -9.66 5.59 -10.86
C LEU A 80 -9.39 5.52 -12.36
N GLU A 81 -8.99 4.34 -12.87
CA GLU A 81 -8.82 4.09 -14.30
C GLU A 81 -10.14 4.23 -15.07
N LYS A 82 -11.26 3.76 -14.49
CA LYS A 82 -12.59 3.92 -15.10
C LYS A 82 -13.07 5.36 -15.16
N ASP A 83 -12.61 6.19 -14.24
CA ASP A 83 -12.95 7.61 -14.14
C ASP A 83 -11.91 8.51 -14.84
N ASP A 84 -11.00 7.94 -15.63
CA ASP A 84 -9.96 8.63 -16.44
C ASP A 84 -8.95 9.46 -15.60
N HIS A 85 -8.68 9.02 -14.37
CA HIS A 85 -7.72 9.66 -13.46
C HIS A 85 -6.31 9.09 -13.60
N GLN A 86 -5.74 9.13 -14.82
CA GLN A 86 -4.47 8.46 -15.16
C GLN A 86 -3.31 8.79 -14.20
N ARG A 87 -3.16 10.06 -13.79
CA ARG A 87 -2.08 10.45 -12.86
C ARG A 87 -2.16 9.70 -11.54
N ALA A 88 -3.36 9.52 -11.00
CA ALA A 88 -3.56 8.79 -9.76
C ALA A 88 -3.40 7.27 -9.96
N VAL A 89 -3.80 6.74 -11.12
CA VAL A 89 -3.54 5.35 -11.52
C VAL A 89 -2.04 5.04 -11.50
N ASP A 90 -1.21 5.92 -12.07
CA ASP A 90 0.24 5.75 -12.11
C ASP A 90 0.86 5.78 -10.70
N ILE A 91 0.36 6.66 -9.82
CA ILE A 91 0.79 6.72 -8.42
C ILE A 91 0.48 5.40 -7.71
N ILE A 92 -0.76 4.93 -7.79
CA ILE A 92 -1.17 3.69 -7.10
C ILE A 92 -0.41 2.49 -7.66
N TRP A 93 -0.18 2.43 -8.98
CA TRP A 93 0.62 1.38 -9.59
C TRP A 93 2.04 1.30 -8.99
N GLU A 94 2.69 2.44 -8.76
CA GLU A 94 4.01 2.47 -8.13
C GLU A 94 3.99 1.95 -6.68
N LEU A 95 2.90 2.19 -5.94
CA LEU A 95 2.69 1.64 -4.60
C LEU A 95 2.51 0.12 -4.66
N GLU A 96 1.69 -0.39 -5.58
CA GLU A 96 1.50 -1.84 -5.82
C GLU A 96 2.84 -2.52 -6.15
N GLN A 97 3.65 -1.92 -7.03
CA GLN A 97 4.99 -2.43 -7.34
C GLN A 97 5.91 -2.40 -6.12
N GLY A 98 5.72 -1.46 -5.19
CA GLY A 98 6.42 -1.45 -3.90
C GLY A 98 6.06 -2.65 -3.04
N VAL A 99 4.77 -2.95 -2.92
CA VAL A 99 4.25 -4.13 -2.19
C VAL A 99 4.75 -5.42 -2.83
N TYR A 100 4.66 -5.55 -4.15
CA TYR A 100 5.10 -6.73 -4.89
C TYR A 100 6.61 -7.00 -4.74
N ARG A 101 7.44 -5.95 -4.81
CA ARG A 101 8.88 -6.08 -4.55
C ARG A 101 9.17 -6.54 -3.14
N LEU A 102 8.42 -6.07 -2.14
CA LEU A 102 8.60 -6.52 -0.77
C LEU A 102 8.20 -7.99 -0.61
N LEU A 103 7.05 -8.39 -1.17
CA LEU A 103 6.59 -9.79 -1.20
C LEU A 103 7.63 -10.74 -1.81
N ASN A 104 8.27 -10.35 -2.91
CA ASN A 104 9.28 -11.19 -3.58
C ASN A 104 10.58 -11.34 -2.78
N ASP A 105 10.83 -10.46 -1.81
CA ASP A 105 12.06 -10.45 -1.02
C ASP A 105 11.88 -11.09 0.38
N LEU A 106 10.67 -11.55 0.72
CA LEU A 106 10.39 -12.33 1.92
C LEU A 106 10.91 -13.77 1.80
#